data_AF-A0A0K8WH46-F1
#
_entry.id   AF-A0A0K8WH46-F1
#
_cell.length_a   1.000
_cell.length_b   1.000
_cell.length_c   1.000
_cell.angle_alpha   90.00
_cell.angle_beta   90.00
_cell.angle_gamma   90.00
#
_symmetry.space_group_name_H-M   'P 1'
#
loop_
_entity.id
_entity.type
_entity.pdbx_description
1 polymer ?
#
loop_
_entity_poly.entity_id
_entity_poly.type
_entity_poly.pdbx_seq_one_letter_code
_entity_poly.pdbx_strand_id
1 'polypeptide(L)'
;MRNLRFFMLIPLFFKEICPNETTEQFIIYMDVHNDIDNLINWGNTCEAKLTTLEQTVVETIQSREKSKEKYLETLKKLDYLEHTVSRYELKMNTLEHKIQSLISGSRQIEEELRNTIHRLSATVSDLTSKFSLLHRDRPLPERERPFKNPSTTGGERRPTSLVPSVTHVLSPNVPTVGRLASQVCEEIEGALQLKGIKRYVSGIHPSLAIVERKMRWSSSFRCMGALIGQRFVLTSARCLYIGGANFVRLANRSDKTSAIGKNIKKTHIHPKYANTKNNVGVIELEGDVEYSSLVYPSCLYTAATISITNAEIFYTQHQDSVLLQTLQELRGQLVPYSNCATFAESHAQDPYENSLICVRYYNALDSSYSSSRGALFFTQKDLSGKERVIAVDSENSLRNDVYMAQKLTKVYDYLDFIESVIRS
;
A
#
# COMPACT_ATOMS: atom_id res chain seq x y z
N MET A 1 2.73 -35.67 -46.47
CA MET A 1 1.78 -36.73 -46.87
C MET A 1 1.61 -37.79 -45.78
N ARG A 2 0.94 -37.48 -44.66
CA ARG A 2 0.64 -38.48 -43.61
C ARG A 2 -0.66 -38.24 -42.83
N ASN A 3 -1.61 -37.46 -43.37
CA ASN A 3 -2.88 -37.12 -42.70
C ASN A 3 -4.15 -37.54 -43.48
N LEU A 4 -4.06 -38.42 -44.49
CA LEU A 4 -5.24 -38.90 -45.22
C LEU A 4 -5.71 -40.31 -44.84
N ARG A 5 -5.04 -41.00 -43.90
CA ARG A 5 -5.42 -42.37 -43.50
C ARG A 5 -6.39 -42.44 -42.32
N PHE A 6 -6.54 -41.38 -41.52
CA PHE A 6 -7.47 -41.39 -40.39
C PHE A 6 -8.93 -41.15 -40.80
N PHE A 7 -9.17 -40.42 -41.89
CA PHE A 7 -10.53 -40.16 -42.38
C PHE A 7 -11.19 -41.35 -43.08
N MET A 8 -10.43 -42.38 -43.50
CA MET A 8 -11.01 -43.60 -44.09
C MET A 8 -11.37 -44.69 -43.08
N LEU A 9 -10.86 -44.62 -41.84
CA LEU A 9 -11.20 -45.59 -40.80
C LEU A 9 -12.57 -45.32 -40.16
N ILE A 10 -13.02 -44.07 -40.16
CA ILE A 10 -14.30 -43.67 -39.56
C ILE A 10 -15.50 -44.20 -40.40
N PRO A 11 -15.54 -44.08 -41.75
CA PRO A 11 -16.57 -44.69 -42.62
C PRO A 11 -16.74 -46.20 -42.46
N LEU A 12 -15.66 -46.92 -42.14
CA LEU A 12 -15.69 -48.38 -42.05
C LEU A 12 -16.31 -48.86 -40.73
N PHE A 13 -16.12 -48.13 -39.63
CA PHE A 13 -16.80 -48.43 -38.36
C PHE A 13 -18.28 -48.03 -38.34
N PHE A 14 -18.70 -47.05 -39.16
CA PHE A 14 -20.10 -46.59 -39.19
C PHE A 14 -21.10 -47.65 -39.70
N LYS A 15 -20.65 -48.65 -40.48
CA LYS A 15 -21.55 -49.67 -41.05
C LYS A 15 -21.73 -50.92 -40.18
N GLU A 16 -20.85 -51.12 -39.18
CA GLU A 16 -20.93 -52.28 -38.27
C GLU A 16 -21.59 -51.99 -36.92
N ILE A 17 -21.68 -50.72 -36.51
CA ILE A 17 -22.14 -50.39 -35.14
C ILE A 17 -23.67 -50.32 -35.01
N CYS A 18 -24.43 -50.08 -36.09
CA CYS A 18 -25.91 -50.10 -36.03
C CYS A 18 -26.54 -50.87 -37.19
N PRO A 19 -26.51 -52.21 -37.19
CA PRO A 19 -27.38 -53.02 -38.03
C PRO A 19 -28.71 -53.25 -37.29
N ASN A 20 -29.73 -52.49 -37.67
CA ASN A 20 -31.12 -52.55 -37.18
C ASN A 20 -31.36 -52.23 -35.70
N GLU A 21 -32.50 -51.57 -35.45
CA GLU A 21 -33.01 -51.15 -34.14
C GLU A 21 -32.91 -52.29 -33.12
N THR A 22 -31.93 -52.19 -32.21
CA THR A 22 -31.82 -53.04 -31.04
C THR A 22 -31.99 -52.16 -29.81
N THR A 23 -33.01 -52.47 -29.01
CA THR A 23 -33.35 -51.78 -27.75
C THR A 23 -32.53 -52.31 -26.56
N GLU A 24 -31.34 -52.86 -26.78
CA GLU A 24 -30.47 -53.32 -25.70
C GLU A 24 -29.31 -52.33 -25.46
N GLN A 25 -29.05 -52.06 -24.18
CA GLN A 25 -27.94 -51.22 -23.75
C GLN A 25 -26.62 -51.99 -23.96
N PHE A 26 -25.71 -51.41 -24.73
CA PHE A 26 -24.32 -51.87 -24.81
C PHE A 26 -23.38 -50.83 -24.22
N ILE A 27 -22.31 -51.30 -23.57
CA ILE A 27 -21.29 -50.47 -22.93
C ILE A 27 -20.05 -50.46 -23.83
N ILE A 28 -19.63 -49.27 -24.27
CA ILE A 28 -18.35 -49.07 -24.95
C ILE A 28 -17.31 -48.68 -23.89
N TYR A 29 -16.28 -49.49 -23.70
CA TYR A 29 -15.14 -49.12 -22.87
C TYR A 29 -14.18 -48.23 -23.67
N MET A 30 -14.07 -46.97 -23.29
CA MET A 30 -12.97 -46.08 -23.70
C MET A 30 -12.21 -45.62 -22.46
N ASP A 31 -10.92 -45.96 -22.41
CA ASP A 31 -10.00 -45.46 -21.39
C ASP A 31 -9.65 -44.00 -21.69
N VAL A 32 -10.34 -43.07 -21.03
CA VAL A 32 -10.07 -41.63 -21.11
C VAL A 32 -9.99 -41.08 -19.70
N HIS A 33 -8.77 -40.76 -19.29
CA HIS A 33 -8.44 -40.23 -17.98
C HIS A 33 -9.08 -38.84 -17.78
N ASN A 34 -9.99 -38.76 -16.80
CA ASN A 34 -10.66 -37.60 -16.18
C ASN A 34 -11.33 -36.55 -17.10
N ASP A 35 -12.56 -36.19 -16.71
CA ASP A 35 -13.37 -35.04 -17.17
C ASP A 35 -14.43 -35.24 -18.28
N ILE A 36 -15.04 -36.42 -18.43
CA ILE A 36 -16.22 -36.58 -19.32
C ILE A 36 -17.55 -36.78 -18.58
N ASP A 37 -17.55 -37.09 -17.29
CA ASP A 37 -18.78 -37.48 -16.58
C ASP A 37 -19.77 -36.33 -16.27
N ASN A 38 -19.46 -35.07 -16.63
CA ASN A 38 -20.32 -33.92 -16.30
C ASN A 38 -20.94 -33.18 -17.51
N LEU A 39 -20.79 -33.65 -18.75
CA LEU A 39 -21.18 -32.86 -19.93
C LEU A 39 -22.06 -33.53 -20.99
N ILE A 40 -22.50 -34.78 -20.81
CA ILE A 40 -23.22 -35.50 -21.87
C ILE A 40 -24.64 -35.88 -21.44
N ASN A 41 -25.64 -35.24 -22.05
CA ASN A 41 -27.02 -35.73 -22.07
C ASN A 41 -27.17 -36.73 -23.22
N TRP A 42 -27.30 -38.03 -22.89
CA TRP A 42 -27.39 -39.09 -23.89
C TRP A 42 -28.78 -39.11 -24.53
N GLY A 43 -28.87 -38.98 -25.86
CA GLY A 43 -30.10 -39.19 -26.62
C GLY A 43 -30.51 -40.66 -26.71
N ASN A 44 -31.79 -40.93 -26.94
CA ASN A 44 -32.37 -42.28 -26.85
C ASN A 44 -32.17 -43.14 -28.11
N THR A 45 -31.58 -42.61 -29.18
CA THR A 45 -31.38 -43.29 -30.47
C THR A 45 -29.89 -43.33 -30.85
N CYS A 46 -29.48 -44.38 -31.59
CA CYS A 46 -28.09 -44.58 -32.06
C CYS A 46 -27.56 -43.34 -32.81
N GLU A 47 -28.41 -42.75 -33.66
CA GLU A 47 -28.06 -41.59 -34.49
C GLU A 47 -27.80 -40.32 -33.66
N ALA A 48 -28.60 -40.07 -32.61
CA ALA A 48 -28.41 -38.93 -31.70
C ALA A 48 -27.19 -39.10 -30.78
N LYS A 49 -26.88 -40.32 -30.35
CA LYS A 49 -25.67 -40.62 -29.58
C LYS A 49 -24.42 -40.39 -30.42
N LEU A 50 -24.47 -40.71 -31.70
CA LEU A 50 -23.35 -40.55 -32.64
C LEU A 50 -23.05 -39.07 -32.93
N THR A 51 -24.07 -38.24 -33.17
CA THR A 51 -23.90 -36.80 -33.37
C THR A 51 -23.33 -36.10 -32.14
N THR A 52 -23.75 -36.53 -30.95
CA THR A 52 -23.23 -36.02 -29.67
C THR A 52 -21.76 -36.38 -29.48
N LEU A 53 -21.37 -37.60 -29.88
CA LEU A 53 -19.98 -38.05 -29.83
C LEU A 53 -19.10 -37.27 -30.82
N GLU A 54 -19.57 -37.05 -32.04
CA GLU A 54 -18.85 -36.26 -33.06
C GLU A 54 -18.63 -34.81 -32.62
N GLN A 55 -19.66 -34.16 -32.06
CA GLN A 55 -19.53 -32.80 -31.50
C GLN A 55 -18.51 -32.77 -30.37
N THR A 56 -18.58 -33.72 -29.44
CA THR A 56 -17.67 -33.79 -28.28
C THR A 56 -16.22 -34.00 -28.73
N VAL A 57 -15.98 -34.84 -29.74
CA VAL A 57 -14.62 -35.06 -30.29
C VAL A 57 -14.08 -33.81 -30.97
N VAL A 58 -14.91 -33.11 -31.76
CA VAL A 58 -14.50 -31.85 -32.41
C VAL A 58 -14.17 -30.76 -31.38
N GLU A 59 -15.01 -30.60 -30.36
CA GLU A 59 -14.79 -29.65 -29.26
C GLU A 59 -13.52 -30.00 -28.46
N THR A 60 -13.27 -31.29 -28.22
CA THR A 60 -12.06 -31.74 -27.51
C THR A 60 -10.79 -31.44 -28.31
N ILE A 61 -10.80 -31.67 -29.63
CA ILE A 61 -9.67 -31.34 -30.52
C ILE A 61 -9.40 -29.84 -30.54
N GLN A 62 -10.45 -29.02 -30.70
CA GLN A 62 -10.32 -27.56 -30.69
C GLN A 62 -9.81 -27.03 -29.34
N SER A 63 -10.25 -27.61 -28.22
CA SER A 63 -9.73 -27.26 -26.89
C SER A 63 -8.23 -27.57 -26.75
N ARG A 64 -7.78 -28.68 -27.34
CA ARG A 64 -6.37 -29.12 -27.32
C ARG A 64 -5.48 -28.21 -28.15
N GLU A 65 -5.95 -27.76 -29.32
CA GLU A 65 -5.24 -26.80 -30.16
C GLU A 65 -5.13 -25.42 -29.48
N LYS A 66 -6.23 -24.93 -28.90
CA LYS A 66 -6.24 -23.69 -28.11
C LYS A 66 -5.34 -23.76 -26.88
N SER A 67 -5.25 -24.93 -26.23
CA SER A 67 -4.31 -25.18 -25.14
C SER A 67 -2.85 -25.16 -25.59
N LYS A 68 -2.54 -25.66 -26.79
CA LYS A 68 -1.18 -25.61 -27.36
C LYS A 68 -0.75 -24.19 -27.72
N GLU A 69 -1.65 -23.38 -28.28
CA GLU A 69 -1.37 -21.96 -28.53
C GLU A 69 -1.12 -21.18 -27.25
N LYS A 70 -1.94 -21.40 -26.21
CA LYS A 70 -1.73 -20.79 -24.89
C LYS A 70 -0.39 -21.20 -24.26
N TYR A 71 0.02 -22.46 -24.45
CA TYR A 71 1.33 -22.95 -23.99
C TYR A 71 2.48 -22.29 -24.74
N LEU A 72 2.38 -22.16 -26.08
CA LEU A 72 3.38 -21.51 -26.91
C LEU A 72 3.53 -20.01 -26.57
N GLU A 73 2.41 -19.33 -26.31
CA GLU A 73 2.41 -17.93 -25.86
C GLU A 73 3.03 -17.77 -24.46
N THR A 74 2.83 -18.76 -23.59
CA THR A 74 3.46 -18.78 -22.26
C THR A 74 4.98 -18.97 -22.37
N LEU A 75 5.45 -19.84 -23.29
CA LEU A 75 6.88 -20.03 -23.54
C LEU A 75 7.56 -18.76 -24.05
N LYS A 76 6.92 -18.00 -24.94
CA LYS A 76 7.44 -16.69 -25.41
C LYS A 76 7.57 -15.68 -24.28
N LYS A 77 6.60 -15.66 -23.35
CA LYS A 77 6.66 -14.80 -22.15
C LYS A 77 7.79 -15.24 -21.21
N LEU A 78 8.03 -16.55 -21.10
CA LEU A 78 9.11 -17.09 -20.27
C LEU A 78 10.49 -16.68 -20.82
N ASP A 79 10.69 -16.80 -22.13
CA ASP A 79 11.92 -16.41 -22.84
C ASP A 79 12.19 -14.90 -22.71
N TYR A 80 11.15 -14.07 -22.86
CA TYR A 80 11.25 -12.62 -22.62
C TYR A 80 11.65 -12.29 -21.18
N LEU A 81 11.10 -13.01 -20.19
CA LEU A 81 11.43 -12.81 -18.79
C LEU A 81 12.87 -13.25 -18.49
N GLU A 82 13.33 -14.37 -19.05
CA GLU A 82 14.71 -14.85 -18.92
C GLU A 82 15.70 -13.81 -19.43
N HIS A 83 15.49 -13.27 -20.64
CA HIS A 83 16.30 -12.18 -21.18
C HIS A 83 16.27 -10.91 -20.31
N THR A 84 15.13 -10.61 -19.68
CA THR A 84 14.99 -9.45 -18.79
C THR A 84 15.76 -9.65 -17.49
N VAL A 85 15.71 -10.85 -16.91
CA VAL A 85 16.46 -11.22 -15.69
C VAL A 85 17.97 -11.13 -15.96
N SER A 86 18.47 -11.71 -17.07
CA SER A 86 19.89 -11.60 -17.42
C SER A 86 20.35 -10.14 -17.60
N ARG A 87 19.48 -9.26 -18.13
CA ARG A 87 19.78 -7.81 -18.22
C ARG A 87 19.88 -7.16 -16.84
N TYR A 88 19.03 -7.56 -15.89
CA TYR A 88 19.09 -7.06 -14.52
C TYR A 88 20.32 -7.55 -13.77
N GLU A 89 20.72 -8.82 -13.95
CA GLU A 89 21.96 -9.36 -13.39
C GLU A 89 23.18 -8.56 -13.87
N LEU A 90 23.25 -8.24 -15.16
CA LEU A 90 24.33 -7.40 -15.70
C LEU A 90 24.36 -6.00 -15.06
N LYS A 91 23.18 -5.40 -14.84
CA LYS A 91 23.07 -4.09 -14.15
C LYS A 91 23.46 -4.19 -12.68
N MET A 92 23.10 -5.26 -12.00
CA MET A 92 23.51 -5.52 -10.61
C MET A 92 25.03 -5.64 -10.51
N ASN A 93 25.67 -6.43 -11.37
CA ASN A 93 27.13 -6.56 -11.41
C ASN A 93 27.81 -5.21 -11.66
N THR A 94 27.25 -4.39 -12.57
CA THR A 94 27.75 -3.03 -12.82
C THR A 94 27.64 -2.14 -11.58
N LEU A 95 26.54 -2.26 -10.83
CA LEU A 95 26.32 -1.49 -9.60
C LEU A 95 27.26 -1.94 -8.48
N GLU A 96 27.48 -3.25 -8.32
CA GLU A 96 28.43 -3.80 -7.35
C GLU A 96 29.85 -3.29 -7.61
N HIS A 97 30.31 -3.28 -8.86
CA HIS A 97 31.61 -2.71 -9.20
C HIS A 97 31.70 -1.21 -8.89
N LYS A 98 30.64 -0.44 -9.13
CA LYS A 98 30.60 0.98 -8.74
C LYS A 98 30.66 1.16 -7.23
N ILE A 99 29.94 0.34 -6.46
CA ILE A 99 29.99 0.36 -4.99
C ILE A 99 31.39 0.03 -4.49
N GLN A 100 32.03 -1.01 -5.03
CA GLN A 100 33.41 -1.36 -4.67
C GLN A 100 34.39 -0.22 -4.98
N SER A 101 34.22 0.45 -6.12
CA SER A 101 35.02 1.63 -6.48
C SER A 101 34.80 2.82 -5.54
N LEU A 102 33.57 3.03 -5.04
CA LEU A 102 33.29 4.09 -4.08
C LEU A 102 33.90 3.76 -2.70
N ILE A 103 33.81 2.50 -2.28
CA ILE A 103 34.42 2.04 -1.02
C ILE A 103 35.94 2.19 -1.05
N SER A 104 36.60 1.83 -2.16
CA SER A 104 38.04 2.00 -2.29
C SER A 104 38.44 3.48 -2.27
N GLY A 105 37.71 4.33 -2.98
CA GLY A 105 37.92 5.78 -2.95
C GLY A 105 37.75 6.38 -1.55
N SER A 106 36.72 5.96 -0.81
CA SER A 106 36.51 6.41 0.58
C SER A 106 37.66 6.02 1.50
N ARG A 107 38.19 4.79 1.37
CA ARG A 107 39.34 4.34 2.17
C ARG A 107 40.60 5.14 1.86
N GLN A 108 40.82 5.51 0.60
CA GLN A 108 41.97 6.34 0.22
C GLN A 108 41.89 7.73 0.87
N ILE A 109 40.71 8.36 0.84
CA ILE A 109 40.48 9.67 1.47
C ILE A 109 40.70 9.58 3.00
N GLU A 110 40.23 8.51 3.63
CA GLU A 110 40.43 8.28 5.07
C GLU A 110 41.92 8.20 5.44
N GLU A 111 42.72 7.49 4.63
CA GLU A 111 44.16 7.35 4.85
C GLU A 111 44.92 8.67 4.62
N GLU A 112 44.54 9.44 3.59
CA GLU A 112 45.10 10.78 3.37
C GLU A 112 44.80 11.73 4.54
N LEU A 113 43.58 11.66 5.09
CA LEU A 113 43.19 12.45 6.25
C LEU A 113 43.97 12.02 7.50
N ARG A 114 44.12 10.71 7.74
CA ARG A 114 44.91 10.15 8.85
C ARG A 114 46.37 10.62 8.77
N ASN A 115 46.97 10.58 7.58
CA ASN A 115 48.34 11.06 7.37
C ASN A 115 48.48 12.57 7.61
N THR A 116 47.49 13.35 7.21
CA THR A 116 47.46 14.80 7.46
C THR A 116 47.38 15.11 8.96
N ILE A 117 46.53 14.39 9.70
CA ILE A 117 46.42 14.51 11.15
C ILE A 117 47.73 14.16 11.84
N HIS A 118 48.40 13.07 11.44
CA HIS A 118 49.70 12.70 11.98
C HIS A 118 50.75 13.79 11.75
N ARG A 119 50.80 14.40 10.56
CA ARG A 119 51.74 15.49 10.26
C ARG A 119 51.47 16.72 11.11
N LEU A 120 50.20 17.12 11.25
CA LEU A 120 49.80 18.24 12.10
C LEU A 120 50.15 18.00 13.57
N SER A 121 49.90 16.79 14.08
CA SER A 121 50.26 16.40 15.45
C SER A 121 51.77 16.50 15.71
N ALA A 122 52.59 16.06 14.74
CA ALA A 122 54.03 16.20 14.81
C ALA A 122 54.48 17.67 14.83
N THR A 123 53.87 18.52 13.98
CA THR A 123 54.15 19.97 13.98
C THR A 123 53.75 20.64 15.30
N VAL A 124 52.58 20.30 15.86
CA VAL A 124 52.14 20.81 17.16
C VAL A 124 53.10 20.40 18.27
N SER A 125 53.57 19.15 18.26
CA SER A 125 54.54 18.65 19.24
C SER A 125 55.88 19.39 19.15
N ASP A 126 56.40 19.62 17.93
CA ASP A 126 57.61 20.42 17.70
C ASP A 126 57.44 21.85 18.21
N LEU A 127 56.33 22.51 17.88
CA LEU A 127 56.03 23.87 18.33
C LEU A 127 55.93 23.97 19.86
N THR A 128 55.30 22.97 20.50
CA THR A 128 55.16 22.89 21.97
C THR A 128 56.52 22.73 22.64
N SER A 129 57.41 21.93 22.07
CA SER A 129 58.78 21.76 22.59
C SER A 129 59.58 23.07 22.48
N LYS A 130 59.49 23.78 21.34
CA LYS A 130 60.12 25.09 21.13
C LYS A 130 59.57 26.16 22.07
N PHE A 131 58.25 26.18 22.29
CA PHE A 131 57.62 27.10 23.24
C PHE A 131 58.11 26.85 24.67
N SER A 132 58.22 25.59 25.07
CA SER A 132 58.72 25.18 26.40
C SER A 132 60.19 25.59 26.61
N LEU A 133 61.01 25.56 25.56
CA LEU A 133 62.40 26.06 25.61
C LEU A 133 62.48 27.59 25.75
N LEU A 134 61.59 28.32 25.08
CA LEU A 134 61.53 29.79 25.13
C LEU A 134 61.01 30.35 26.47
N HIS A 135 60.31 29.56 27.26
CA HIS A 135 59.65 30.00 28.50
C HIS A 135 60.35 29.47 29.77
N ARG A 136 61.59 28.97 29.65
CA ARG A 136 62.36 28.42 30.79
C ARG A 136 62.83 29.48 31.81
N ASP A 137 62.88 30.76 31.43
CA ASP A 137 63.46 31.85 32.24
C ASP A 137 62.50 33.01 32.58
N ARG A 138 61.17 32.80 32.62
CA ARG A 138 60.26 33.79 33.24
C ARG A 138 59.79 33.35 34.64
N PRO A 139 60.06 34.15 35.70
CA PRO A 139 59.51 33.87 37.02
C PRO A 139 57.98 33.96 36.98
N LEU A 140 57.32 32.98 37.60
CA LEU A 140 55.89 32.96 37.85
C LEU A 140 55.50 34.13 38.77
N PRO A 141 54.47 34.94 38.44
CA PRO A 141 53.86 35.80 39.44
C PRO A 141 53.06 34.98 40.45
N GLU A 142 53.13 35.43 41.69
CA GLU A 142 52.62 34.81 42.91
C GLU A 142 51.12 34.49 42.88
N ARG A 143 50.81 33.43 43.63
CA ARG A 143 49.50 32.85 43.89
C ARG A 143 48.68 33.75 44.81
N GLU A 144 47.70 34.46 44.27
CA GLU A 144 46.60 34.99 45.08
C GLU A 144 45.50 33.94 45.30
N ARG A 145 44.99 33.95 46.54
CA ARG A 145 44.10 32.96 47.17
C ARG A 145 42.67 32.99 46.60
N PRO A 146 41.88 31.92 46.80
CA PRO A 146 40.53 31.79 46.24
C PRO A 146 39.55 32.73 46.94
N PHE A 147 38.92 33.62 46.17
CA PHE A 147 37.81 34.44 46.64
C PHE A 147 36.46 33.74 46.45
N LYS A 148 35.69 33.79 47.54
CA LYS A 148 34.31 33.33 47.71
C LYS A 148 33.35 34.08 46.78
N ASN A 149 32.26 33.39 46.41
CA ASN A 149 31.03 33.98 45.87
C ASN A 149 30.50 35.12 46.75
N PRO A 150 29.90 36.14 46.12
CA PRO A 150 28.82 36.88 46.73
C PRO A 150 27.54 36.83 45.89
N SER A 151 26.46 36.46 46.56
CA SER A 151 25.08 36.85 46.25
C SER A 151 24.95 38.37 46.26
N THR A 152 24.17 38.96 45.35
CA THR A 152 23.21 40.06 45.65
C THR A 152 22.38 40.46 44.42
N THR A 153 21.06 40.29 44.56
CA THR A 153 19.97 41.27 44.31
C THR A 153 20.12 42.39 43.26
N GLY A 154 19.09 42.50 42.41
CA GLY A 154 18.37 43.75 42.14
C GLY A 154 18.48 44.33 40.73
N GLY A 155 17.34 44.50 40.05
CA GLY A 155 17.23 45.41 38.90
C GLY A 155 16.15 45.05 37.87
N GLU A 156 14.93 45.56 38.06
CA GLU A 156 13.91 45.68 37.02
C GLU A 156 14.45 46.35 35.74
N ARG A 157 14.01 45.87 34.57
CA ARG A 157 13.45 46.72 33.50
C ARG A 157 12.80 45.88 32.39
N ARG A 158 11.53 46.24 32.11
CA ARG A 158 10.68 45.84 30.99
C ARG A 158 11.20 46.47 29.67
N PRO A 159 10.99 45.82 28.52
CA PRO A 159 10.22 46.46 27.44
C PRO A 159 9.24 45.48 26.78
N THR A 160 7.93 45.70 26.90
CA THR A 160 7.03 46.33 25.90
C THR A 160 6.67 45.39 24.75
N SER A 161 5.47 44.81 24.90
CA SER A 161 4.70 44.09 23.89
C SER A 161 4.34 45.00 22.71
N LEU A 162 4.55 44.51 21.49
CA LEU A 162 3.85 44.95 20.27
C LEU A 162 3.59 43.70 19.41
N VAL A 163 2.55 42.95 19.78
CA VAL A 163 1.91 41.95 18.92
C VAL A 163 0.80 42.66 18.13
N PRO A 164 0.76 42.60 16.79
CA PRO A 164 -0.38 43.13 16.04
C PRO A 164 -1.57 42.16 16.14
N SER A 165 -2.73 42.73 16.47
CA SER A 165 -4.01 42.05 16.60
C SER A 165 -4.46 41.42 15.29
N VAL A 166 -4.82 40.13 15.35
CA VAL A 166 -5.51 39.39 14.29
C VAL A 166 -6.98 39.79 14.27
N THR A 167 -7.42 40.41 13.19
CA THR A 167 -8.85 40.65 12.92
C THR A 167 -9.46 39.34 12.41
N HIS A 168 -10.09 38.58 13.30
CA HIS A 168 -10.90 37.43 12.90
C HIS A 168 -12.16 37.92 12.18
N VAL A 169 -12.19 37.74 10.86
CA VAL A 169 -13.41 37.82 10.07
C VAL A 169 -14.24 36.57 10.40
N LEU A 170 -15.34 36.76 11.12
CA LEU A 170 -16.34 35.74 11.38
C LEU A 170 -16.99 35.32 10.06
N SER A 171 -16.70 34.10 9.61
CA SER A 171 -17.51 33.41 8.61
C SER A 171 -18.61 32.63 9.34
N PRO A 172 -19.89 32.76 8.95
CA PRO A 172 -21.00 32.14 9.66
C PRO A 172 -21.06 30.63 9.37
N ASN A 173 -21.22 29.83 10.44
CA ASN A 173 -21.52 28.38 10.47
C ASN A 173 -20.37 27.40 10.75
N VAL A 174 -19.45 27.71 11.67
CA VAL A 174 -18.69 26.65 12.37
C VAL A 174 -19.40 26.34 13.69
N PRO A 175 -19.89 25.11 13.92
CA PRO A 175 -20.46 24.72 15.21
C PRO A 175 -19.45 24.97 16.33
N THR A 176 -19.91 25.58 17.43
CA THR A 176 -19.11 25.92 18.64
C THR A 176 -18.51 24.70 19.36
N VAL A 177 -18.87 23.50 18.92
CA VAL A 177 -18.38 22.21 19.38
C VAL A 177 -17.83 21.52 18.12
N GLY A 178 -16.52 21.27 18.06
CA GLY A 178 -15.87 20.67 16.87
C GLY A 178 -16.50 19.33 16.46
N ARG A 179 -16.19 18.82 15.26
CA ARG A 179 -16.72 17.52 14.77
C ARG A 179 -16.42 16.38 15.77
N LEU A 180 -17.35 15.44 15.95
CA LEU A 180 -17.18 14.32 16.90
C LEU A 180 -15.93 13.50 16.57
N ALA A 181 -15.69 13.21 15.29
CA ALA A 181 -14.51 12.47 14.87
C ALA A 181 -13.19 13.14 15.30
N SER A 182 -13.16 14.47 15.39
CA SER A 182 -11.99 15.21 15.90
C SER A 182 -11.86 15.06 17.42
N GLN A 183 -12.96 15.24 18.16
CA GLN A 183 -12.99 15.13 19.62
C GLN A 183 -12.56 13.74 20.10
N VAL A 184 -13.18 12.70 19.55
CA VAL A 184 -12.87 11.30 19.89
C VAL A 184 -11.41 11.00 19.63
N CYS A 185 -10.85 11.51 18.53
CA CYS A 185 -9.44 11.26 18.25
C CYS A 185 -8.50 11.99 19.20
N GLU A 186 -8.81 13.23 19.58
CA GLU A 186 -8.02 13.99 20.55
C GLU A 186 -8.04 13.32 21.93
N GLU A 187 -9.19 12.79 22.35
CA GLU A 187 -9.32 12.00 23.58
C GLU A 187 -8.46 10.73 23.54
N ILE A 188 -8.50 9.99 22.43
CA ILE A 188 -7.69 8.78 22.24
C ILE A 188 -6.19 9.13 22.22
N GLU A 189 -5.78 10.11 21.40
CA GLU A 189 -4.38 10.54 21.30
C GLU A 189 -3.87 11.02 22.68
N GLY A 190 -4.67 11.79 23.43
CA GLY A 190 -4.35 12.24 24.78
C GLY A 190 -4.21 11.09 25.78
N ALA A 191 -5.15 10.14 25.78
CA ALA A 191 -5.09 8.96 26.64
C ALA A 191 -3.87 8.08 26.35
N LEU A 192 -3.50 7.93 25.07
CA LEU A 192 -2.32 7.18 24.65
C LEU A 192 -1.02 7.87 25.06
N GLN A 193 -0.97 9.20 24.94
CA GLN A 193 0.17 9.99 25.39
C GLN A 193 0.38 9.87 26.91
N LEU A 194 -0.69 9.92 27.71
CA LEU A 194 -0.62 9.72 29.16
C LEU A 194 -0.09 8.32 29.54
N LYS A 195 -0.41 7.30 28.73
CA LYS A 195 0.12 5.93 28.89
C LYS A 195 1.55 5.75 28.35
N GLY A 196 2.17 6.80 27.80
CA GLY A 196 3.50 6.74 27.19
C GLY A 196 3.55 5.98 25.86
N ILE A 197 2.40 5.65 25.27
CA ILE A 197 2.31 4.95 23.98
C ILE A 197 2.52 5.99 22.87
N LYS A 198 3.70 5.95 22.25
CA LYS A 198 4.06 6.83 21.14
C LYS A 198 3.72 6.17 19.80
N ARG A 199 3.22 6.98 18.85
CA ARG A 199 3.12 6.57 17.45
C ARG A 199 4.53 6.37 16.90
N TYR A 200 4.84 5.17 16.44
CA TYR A 200 6.11 4.89 15.75
C TYR A 200 5.87 4.90 14.25
N VAL A 201 6.39 5.91 13.56
CA VAL A 201 6.27 6.04 12.10
C VAL A 201 7.63 5.69 11.47
N SER A 202 7.83 4.40 11.19
CA SER A 202 8.93 3.92 10.35
C SER A 202 8.48 2.65 9.62
N GLY A 203 8.27 2.77 8.31
CA GLY A 203 7.64 1.73 7.49
C GLY A 203 6.11 1.69 7.64
N ILE A 204 5.55 0.47 7.62
CA ILE A 204 4.11 0.19 7.59
C ILE A 204 3.36 0.85 8.76
N HIS A 205 2.30 1.58 8.42
CA HIS A 205 1.54 2.43 9.34
C HIS A 205 0.84 1.65 10.47
N PRO A 206 0.97 2.08 11.74
CA PRO A 206 0.34 1.40 12.88
C PRO A 206 -1.20 1.32 12.83
N SER A 207 -1.84 2.19 12.04
CA SER A 207 -3.28 2.16 11.80
C SER A 207 -3.67 1.27 10.63
N LEU A 208 -2.73 0.75 9.84
CA LEU A 208 -3.05 -0.09 8.69
C LEU A 208 -3.79 -1.35 9.16
N ALA A 209 -4.95 -1.58 8.54
CA ALA A 209 -5.73 -2.79 8.69
C ALA A 209 -5.79 -3.52 7.36
N ILE A 210 -5.50 -4.82 7.37
CA ILE A 210 -5.73 -5.70 6.22
C ILE A 210 -7.06 -6.38 6.44
N VAL A 211 -7.99 -6.10 5.54
CA VAL A 211 -9.34 -6.65 5.54
C VAL A 211 -9.35 -7.84 4.59
N GLU A 212 -9.69 -9.01 5.10
CA GLU A 212 -9.62 -10.25 4.32
C GLU A 212 -10.80 -11.18 4.58
N ARG A 213 -10.98 -12.11 3.65
CA ARG A 213 -11.85 -13.27 3.85
C ARG A 213 -11.00 -14.48 4.17
N LYS A 214 -10.98 -14.83 5.46
CA LYS A 214 -10.35 -16.04 5.98
C LYS A 214 -11.22 -17.25 5.66
N MET A 215 -10.64 -18.21 4.95
CA MET A 215 -11.19 -19.54 4.72
C MET A 215 -10.42 -20.58 5.54
N ARG A 216 -10.89 -21.84 5.60
CA ARG A 216 -10.28 -22.90 6.42
C ARG A 216 -8.79 -23.13 6.15
N TRP A 217 -8.35 -22.99 4.89
CA TRP A 217 -6.98 -23.31 4.46
C TRP A 217 -6.33 -22.22 3.60
N SER A 218 -6.99 -21.07 3.44
CA SER A 218 -6.50 -19.97 2.62
C SER A 218 -7.14 -18.64 3.02
N SER A 219 -6.58 -17.54 2.52
CA SER A 219 -7.27 -16.24 2.50
C SER A 219 -7.53 -15.89 1.04
N SER A 220 -8.78 -15.62 0.69
CA SER A 220 -9.13 -15.05 -0.61
C SER A 220 -9.41 -13.57 -0.44
N PHE A 221 -8.98 -12.73 -1.38
CA PHE A 221 -9.28 -11.30 -1.39
C PHE A 221 -8.72 -10.50 -0.20
N ARG A 222 -7.90 -9.50 -0.50
CA ARG A 222 -7.33 -8.58 0.49
C ARG A 222 -7.62 -7.14 0.08
N CYS A 223 -8.10 -6.39 1.06
CA CYS A 223 -8.30 -4.96 1.00
C CYS A 223 -7.54 -4.27 2.13
N MET A 224 -7.43 -2.96 2.04
CA MET A 224 -6.79 -2.13 3.04
C MET A 224 -7.85 -1.31 3.79
N GLY A 225 -7.52 -0.93 5.01
CA GLY A 225 -8.35 -0.12 5.88
C GLY A 225 -7.51 0.60 6.93
N ALA A 226 -8.17 1.37 7.76
CA ALA A 226 -7.54 2.10 8.86
C ALA A 226 -8.26 1.80 10.17
N LEU A 227 -7.51 1.42 11.20
CA LEU A 227 -7.99 1.43 12.57
C LEU A 227 -8.27 2.88 12.98
N ILE A 228 -9.52 3.17 13.35
CA ILE A 228 -10.02 4.50 13.72
C ILE A 228 -10.53 4.56 15.17
N GLY A 229 -10.49 3.42 15.86
CA GLY A 229 -10.86 3.25 17.27
C GLY A 229 -10.51 1.83 17.74
N GLN A 230 -10.71 1.48 19.01
CA GLN A 230 -10.29 0.16 19.56
C GLN A 230 -11.00 -1.03 18.90
N ARG A 231 -12.17 -0.80 18.31
CA ARG A 231 -12.97 -1.85 17.66
C ARG A 231 -13.47 -1.47 16.27
N PHE A 232 -13.04 -0.33 15.74
CA PHE A 232 -13.58 0.21 14.50
C PHE A 232 -12.49 0.36 13.45
N VAL A 233 -12.73 -0.23 12.28
CA VAL A 233 -11.87 -0.13 11.11
C VAL A 233 -12.64 0.48 9.96
N LEU A 234 -12.11 1.56 9.40
CA LEU A 234 -12.65 2.24 8.22
C LEU A 234 -12.10 1.62 6.94
N THR A 235 -12.95 1.34 5.98
CA THR A 235 -12.58 0.80 4.66
C THR A 235 -13.61 1.19 3.59
N SER A 236 -13.46 0.69 2.37
CA SER A 236 -14.43 0.91 1.30
C SER A 236 -15.60 -0.08 1.39
N ALA A 237 -16.79 0.34 0.97
CA ALA A 237 -17.96 -0.54 0.91
C ALA A 237 -17.73 -1.73 -0.04
N ARG A 238 -17.02 -1.50 -1.15
CA ARG A 238 -16.64 -2.51 -2.13
C ARG A 238 -15.84 -3.65 -1.48
N CYS A 239 -14.93 -3.32 -0.56
CA CYS A 239 -14.15 -4.30 0.19
C CYS A 239 -15.02 -5.19 1.09
N LEU A 240 -16.12 -4.65 1.63
CA LEU A 240 -17.05 -5.40 2.49
C LEU A 240 -18.03 -6.24 1.66
N TYR A 241 -18.60 -5.64 0.61
CA TYR A 241 -19.66 -6.25 -0.21
C TYR A 241 -19.14 -7.37 -1.11
N ILE A 242 -18.09 -7.10 -1.90
CA ILE A 242 -17.53 -8.09 -2.83
C ILE A 242 -16.61 -9.07 -2.09
N GLY A 243 -15.85 -8.56 -1.13
CA GLY A 243 -14.85 -9.34 -0.42
C GLY A 243 -15.43 -10.37 0.55
N GLY A 244 -16.63 -10.15 1.08
CA GLY A 244 -17.20 -11.00 2.13
C GLY A 244 -16.28 -11.06 3.35
N ALA A 245 -15.73 -9.90 3.74
CA ALA A 245 -14.74 -9.80 4.80
C ALA A 245 -15.26 -10.38 6.11
N ASN A 246 -14.46 -11.23 6.74
CA ASN A 246 -14.78 -11.83 8.05
C ASN A 246 -13.62 -11.71 9.05
N PHE A 247 -12.48 -11.17 8.62
CA PHE A 247 -11.27 -11.12 9.43
C PHE A 247 -10.47 -9.86 9.12
N VAL A 248 -9.84 -9.30 10.16
CA VAL A 248 -8.94 -8.15 10.07
C VAL A 248 -7.60 -8.49 10.68
N ARG A 249 -6.52 -8.13 9.98
CA ARG A 249 -5.15 -8.19 10.49
C ARG A 249 -4.58 -6.79 10.73
N LEU A 250 -4.04 -6.56 11.92
CA LEU A 250 -3.36 -5.33 12.35
C LEU A 250 -1.89 -5.62 12.66
N ALA A 251 -1.05 -4.59 12.77
CA ALA A 251 0.39 -4.71 13.04
C ALA A 251 1.15 -5.62 12.05
N ASN A 252 0.62 -5.81 10.84
CA ASN A 252 1.26 -6.65 9.84
C ASN A 252 2.43 -5.89 9.20
N ARG A 253 3.59 -5.93 9.85
CA ARG A 253 4.87 -5.65 9.20
C ARG A 253 5.25 -6.86 8.32
N SER A 254 6.27 -6.71 7.47
CA SER A 254 6.73 -7.81 6.60
C SER A 254 7.08 -9.10 7.37
N ASP A 255 7.31 -9.01 8.68
CA ASP A 255 7.36 -10.12 9.63
C ASP A 255 5.95 -10.52 10.10
N LYS A 256 5.47 -11.67 9.63
CA LYS A 256 4.16 -12.25 9.98
C LYS A 256 3.95 -12.53 11.48
N THR A 257 4.99 -12.42 12.31
CA THR A 257 5.01 -12.75 13.74
C THR A 257 4.32 -11.71 14.61
N SER A 258 4.24 -10.46 14.15
CA SER A 258 3.72 -9.34 14.95
C SER A 258 2.23 -9.06 14.69
N ALA A 259 1.60 -9.82 13.80
CA ALA A 259 0.25 -9.53 13.31
C ALA A 259 -0.85 -9.91 14.33
N ILE A 260 -1.72 -8.96 14.65
CA ILE A 260 -2.90 -9.19 15.50
C ILE A 260 -4.10 -9.46 14.61
N GLY A 261 -4.69 -10.65 14.72
CA GLY A 261 -5.89 -11.05 13.99
C GLY A 261 -7.16 -10.89 14.83
N LYS A 262 -8.20 -10.29 14.24
CA LYS A 262 -9.52 -10.12 14.87
C LYS A 262 -10.63 -10.54 13.90
N ASN A 263 -11.61 -11.29 14.41
CA ASN A 263 -12.83 -11.55 13.66
C ASN A 263 -13.69 -10.29 13.58
N ILE A 264 -14.55 -10.24 12.58
CA ILE A 264 -15.52 -9.16 12.38
C ILE A 264 -16.84 -9.53 13.07
N LYS A 265 -17.32 -8.65 13.96
CA LYS A 265 -18.65 -8.75 14.57
C LYS A 265 -19.72 -8.30 13.59
N LYS A 266 -19.51 -7.14 12.97
CA LYS A 266 -20.48 -6.53 12.06
C LYS A 266 -19.79 -5.67 11.02
N THR A 267 -20.32 -5.71 9.80
CA THR A 267 -19.96 -4.78 8.73
C THR A 267 -21.09 -3.77 8.56
N HIS A 268 -20.74 -2.49 8.54
CA HIS A 268 -21.66 -1.38 8.34
C HIS A 268 -21.33 -0.75 6.99
N ILE A 269 -22.13 -1.08 5.98
CA ILE A 269 -22.00 -0.52 4.63
C ILE A 269 -22.88 0.72 4.52
N HIS A 270 -22.39 1.78 3.87
CA HIS A 270 -23.20 2.97 3.65
C HIS A 270 -24.53 2.61 2.97
N PRO A 271 -25.69 3.04 3.50
CA PRO A 271 -27.01 2.57 3.04
C PRO A 271 -27.33 2.93 1.59
N LYS A 272 -26.68 3.98 1.06
CA LYS A 272 -26.81 4.41 -0.35
C LYS A 272 -25.70 3.85 -1.26
N TYR A 273 -24.93 2.85 -0.82
CA TYR A 273 -23.89 2.24 -1.66
C TYR A 273 -24.49 1.54 -2.87
N ALA A 274 -24.15 2.01 -4.07
CA ALA A 274 -24.61 1.43 -5.34
C ALA A 274 -23.68 1.85 -6.48
N ASN A 275 -23.34 0.92 -7.39
CA ASN A 275 -22.52 1.20 -8.58
C ASN A 275 -21.28 2.06 -8.26
N THR A 276 -20.48 1.64 -7.27
CA THR A 276 -19.28 2.33 -6.72
C THR A 276 -19.49 3.72 -6.13
N LYS A 277 -20.72 4.26 -6.10
CA LYS A 277 -21.06 5.48 -5.35
C LYS A 277 -21.25 5.17 -3.87
N ASN A 278 -20.96 6.16 -3.01
CA ASN A 278 -21.00 6.00 -1.56
C ASN A 278 -20.15 4.83 -1.06
N ASN A 279 -18.94 4.67 -1.63
CA ASN A 279 -18.05 3.52 -1.43
C ASN A 279 -17.32 3.55 -0.07
N VAL A 280 -18.07 3.63 1.02
CA VAL A 280 -17.53 3.67 2.39
C VAL A 280 -18.20 2.63 3.29
N GLY A 281 -17.41 2.02 4.17
CA GLY A 281 -17.90 1.10 5.16
C GLY A 281 -17.05 1.10 6.43
N VAL A 282 -17.69 0.72 7.53
CA VAL A 282 -17.05 0.60 8.84
C VAL A 282 -17.19 -0.85 9.32
N ILE A 283 -16.09 -1.42 9.76
CA ILE A 283 -16.05 -2.75 10.38
C ILE A 283 -16.04 -2.56 11.89
N GLU A 284 -16.91 -3.29 12.58
CA GLU A 284 -16.90 -3.48 14.02
C GLU A 284 -16.24 -4.84 14.33
N LEU A 285 -15.16 -4.83 15.11
CA LEU A 285 -14.41 -6.02 15.52
C LEU A 285 -15.15 -6.75 16.66
N GLU A 286 -14.94 -8.06 16.77
CA GLU A 286 -15.52 -8.91 17.83
C GLU A 286 -15.07 -8.53 19.25
N GLY A 287 -13.90 -7.90 19.37
CA GLY A 287 -13.44 -7.32 20.63
C GLY A 287 -12.38 -6.26 20.42
N ASP A 288 -12.14 -5.48 21.47
CA ASP A 288 -11.17 -4.39 21.46
C ASP A 288 -9.76 -4.87 21.14
N VAL A 289 -9.00 -4.03 20.44
CA VAL A 289 -7.57 -4.19 20.23
C VAL A 289 -6.82 -3.37 21.26
N GLU A 290 -5.74 -3.94 21.78
CA GLU A 290 -4.84 -3.20 22.67
C GLU A 290 -3.95 -2.29 21.84
N TYR A 291 -3.93 -1.01 22.22
CA TYR A 291 -3.06 -0.04 21.57
C TYR A 291 -1.60 -0.26 21.96
N SER A 292 -0.72 -0.10 20.97
CA SER A 292 0.72 -0.22 21.12
C SER A 292 1.40 0.68 20.09
N SER A 293 2.74 0.68 20.06
CA SER A 293 3.50 1.35 18.99
C SER A 293 3.22 0.75 17.59
N LEU A 294 2.75 -0.51 17.53
CA LEU A 294 2.46 -1.23 16.29
C LEU A 294 0.96 -1.24 15.93
N VAL A 295 0.09 -0.97 16.90
CA VAL A 295 -1.37 -0.87 16.73
C VAL A 295 -1.81 0.46 17.30
N TYR A 296 -1.94 1.46 16.44
CA TYR A 296 -2.28 2.82 16.84
C TYR A 296 -3.32 3.39 15.88
N PRO A 297 -4.42 4.00 16.36
CA PRO A 297 -5.49 4.46 15.48
C PRO A 297 -5.09 5.73 14.72
N SER A 298 -5.68 5.93 13.54
CA SER A 298 -5.55 7.18 12.78
C SER A 298 -6.80 8.03 12.96
N CYS A 299 -6.62 9.35 13.04
CA CYS A 299 -7.79 10.23 13.06
C CYS A 299 -8.33 10.42 11.65
N LEU A 300 -9.60 10.80 11.57
CA LEU A 300 -10.23 11.18 10.32
C LEU A 300 -9.88 12.61 9.93
N TYR A 301 -9.75 12.88 8.64
CA TYR A 301 -9.64 14.24 8.14
C TYR A 301 -11.02 14.91 8.13
N THR A 302 -11.20 15.94 8.95
CA THR A 302 -12.50 16.58 9.20
C THR A 302 -12.70 17.91 8.49
N ALA A 303 -11.74 18.34 7.67
CA ALA A 303 -11.85 19.54 6.84
C ALA A 303 -12.34 19.21 5.42
N ALA A 304 -13.15 20.11 4.85
CA ALA A 304 -13.71 19.94 3.51
C ALA A 304 -12.65 20.01 2.40
N THR A 305 -11.60 20.80 2.64
CA THR A 305 -10.51 21.05 1.69
C THR A 305 -9.22 20.46 2.24
N ILE A 306 -8.48 19.76 1.37
CA ILE A 306 -7.17 19.20 1.70
C ILE A 306 -6.11 20.24 1.37
N SER A 307 -5.35 20.68 2.37
CA SER A 307 -4.23 21.58 2.14
C SER A 307 -3.05 20.83 1.52
N ILE A 308 -2.57 21.33 0.38
CA ILE A 308 -1.48 20.73 -0.40
C ILE A 308 -0.08 21.16 0.08
N THR A 309 0.00 22.19 0.92
CA THR A 309 1.28 22.74 1.40
C THR A 309 1.97 21.74 2.32
N ASN A 310 3.22 21.39 2.00
CA ASN A 310 4.03 20.42 2.77
C ASN A 310 3.31 19.08 3.06
N ALA A 311 2.42 18.69 2.14
CA ALA A 311 1.55 17.54 2.33
C ALA A 311 2.05 16.31 1.56
N GLU A 312 2.10 15.19 2.27
CA GLU A 312 2.41 13.87 1.73
C GLU A 312 1.18 12.99 1.88
N ILE A 313 0.99 12.11 0.89
CA ILE A 313 0.01 11.05 0.95
C ILE A 313 0.68 9.70 0.77
N PHE A 314 0.07 8.69 1.35
CA PHE A 314 0.54 7.32 1.22
C PHE A 314 -0.60 6.34 1.43
N TYR A 315 -0.44 5.18 0.82
CA TYR A 315 -1.28 4.02 1.05
C TYR A 315 -0.46 2.76 0.83
N THR A 316 -0.95 1.69 1.43
CA THR A 316 -0.37 0.36 1.26
C THR A 316 -1.16 -0.39 0.22
N GLN A 317 -0.47 -1.13 -0.63
CA GLN A 317 -1.05 -2.10 -1.55
C GLN A 317 -0.47 -3.49 -1.26
N HIS A 318 -1.30 -4.49 -1.46
CA HIS A 318 -0.87 -5.88 -1.41
C HIS A 318 -0.50 -6.33 -2.82
N GLN A 319 0.78 -6.67 -3.06
CA GLN A 319 1.20 -7.23 -4.34
C GLN A 319 1.18 -8.76 -4.24
N ASP A 320 0.25 -9.38 -4.96
CA ASP A 320 0.20 -10.84 -5.09
C ASP A 320 1.21 -11.28 -6.17
N SER A 321 2.49 -11.40 -5.79
CA SER A 321 3.48 -12.09 -6.64
C SER A 321 3.54 -13.58 -6.28
N VAL A 322 3.72 -14.43 -7.29
CA VAL A 322 3.83 -15.89 -7.16
C VAL A 322 4.95 -16.30 -6.20
N LEU A 323 5.96 -15.45 -6.03
CA LEU A 323 7.18 -15.77 -5.27
C LEU A 323 7.22 -15.15 -3.87
N LEU A 324 6.56 -14.01 -3.62
CA LEU A 324 6.50 -13.37 -2.30
C LEU A 324 5.21 -12.54 -2.12
N GLN A 325 4.61 -12.63 -0.94
CA GLN A 325 3.55 -11.72 -0.49
C GLN A 325 4.20 -10.52 0.20
N THR A 326 4.38 -9.41 -0.50
CA THR A 326 4.96 -8.19 0.07
C THR A 326 3.91 -7.07 0.12
N LEU A 327 3.78 -6.47 1.31
CA LEU A 327 3.10 -5.19 1.45
C LEU A 327 4.02 -4.11 0.89
N GLN A 328 3.52 -3.36 -0.08
CA GLN A 328 4.24 -2.24 -0.64
C GLN A 328 3.53 -0.95 -0.26
N GLU A 329 4.28 0.01 0.24
CA GLU A 329 3.79 1.34 0.51
C GLU A 329 4.15 2.27 -0.64
N LEU A 330 3.15 2.96 -1.18
CA LEU A 330 3.36 3.98 -2.20
C LEU A 330 3.24 5.36 -1.54
N ARG A 331 4.29 6.17 -1.67
CA ARG A 331 4.36 7.53 -1.12
C ARG A 331 4.44 8.57 -2.23
N GLY A 332 3.71 9.66 -2.07
CA GLY A 332 3.73 10.79 -3.00
C GLY A 332 3.44 12.12 -2.34
N GLN A 333 3.81 13.17 -3.05
CA GLN A 333 3.56 14.55 -2.66
C GLN A 333 2.24 15.03 -3.28
N LEU A 334 1.40 15.69 -2.48
CA LEU A 334 0.26 16.43 -3.03
C LEU A 334 0.76 17.68 -3.75
N VAL A 335 0.28 17.87 -4.98
CA VAL A 335 0.64 19.01 -5.83
C VAL A 335 -0.62 19.70 -6.36
N PRO A 336 -0.53 20.95 -6.83
CA PRO A 336 -1.67 21.61 -7.48
C PRO A 336 -2.27 20.76 -8.60
N TYR A 337 -3.61 20.73 -8.69
CA TYR A 337 -4.30 19.90 -9.67
C TYR A 337 -3.97 20.29 -11.13
N SER A 338 -3.55 21.53 -11.37
CA SER A 338 -3.05 22.00 -12.66
C SER A 338 -1.94 21.11 -13.27
N ASN A 339 -1.13 20.45 -12.43
CA ASN A 339 -0.07 19.54 -12.88
C ASN A 339 -0.62 18.25 -13.51
N CYS A 340 -1.87 17.89 -13.17
CA CYS A 340 -2.58 16.77 -13.77
C CYS A 340 -3.58 17.23 -14.85
N ALA A 341 -4.03 18.49 -14.82
CA ALA A 341 -5.04 19.04 -15.73
C ALA A 341 -4.62 19.05 -17.21
N THR A 342 -3.32 19.18 -17.50
CA THR A 342 -2.79 19.21 -18.88
C THR A 342 -2.95 17.89 -19.64
N PHE A 343 -3.31 16.80 -18.95
CA PHE A 343 -3.58 15.48 -19.55
C PHE A 343 -5.08 15.20 -19.67
N ALA A 344 -5.93 16.12 -19.22
CA ALA A 344 -7.38 15.98 -19.15
C ALA A 344 -8.07 16.60 -20.37
N GLU A 345 -7.62 16.31 -21.60
CA GLU A 345 -8.43 16.59 -22.80
C GLU A 345 -9.58 15.58 -22.87
N SER A 346 -10.66 15.80 -22.09
CA SER A 346 -12.06 15.35 -22.37
C SER A 346 -13.00 15.23 -21.16
N HIS A 347 -12.58 15.49 -19.91
CA HIS A 347 -13.44 15.26 -18.72
C HIS A 347 -13.92 16.54 -18.03
N ALA A 348 -14.09 17.64 -18.77
CA ALA A 348 -14.63 18.92 -18.28
C ALA A 348 -16.12 18.88 -17.88
N GLN A 349 -16.69 17.70 -17.60
CA GLN A 349 -18.07 17.51 -17.15
C GLN A 349 -18.21 16.40 -16.08
N ASP A 350 -17.17 16.10 -15.28
CA ASP A 350 -17.37 15.22 -14.12
C ASP A 350 -17.93 16.05 -12.95
N PRO A 351 -19.18 15.81 -12.47
CA PRO A 351 -19.77 16.51 -11.31
C PRO A 351 -19.02 16.28 -9.98
N TYR A 352 -17.88 15.59 -9.99
CA TYR A 352 -17.01 15.28 -8.84
C TYR A 352 -15.64 15.97 -8.90
N GLU A 353 -15.50 17.12 -9.57
CA GLU A 353 -14.25 17.90 -9.64
C GLU A 353 -13.60 18.12 -8.25
N ASN A 354 -14.42 18.28 -7.21
CA ASN A 354 -13.99 18.44 -5.81
C ASN A 354 -13.43 17.18 -5.13
N SER A 355 -13.43 16.02 -5.80
CA SER A 355 -12.89 14.75 -5.29
C SER A 355 -11.59 14.34 -5.99
N LEU A 356 -11.08 15.17 -6.88
CA LEU A 356 -9.84 14.91 -7.62
C LEU A 356 -8.65 15.54 -6.90
N ILE A 357 -7.57 14.76 -6.78
CA ILE A 357 -6.27 15.24 -6.31
C ILE A 357 -5.18 14.90 -7.33
N CYS A 358 -4.11 15.68 -7.34
CA CYS A 358 -2.92 15.40 -8.13
C CYS A 358 -1.76 15.04 -7.21
N VAL A 359 -1.09 13.92 -7.50
CA VAL A 359 0.00 13.39 -6.67
C VAL A 359 1.23 13.15 -7.53
N ARG A 360 2.38 13.59 -7.02
CA ARG A 360 3.70 13.25 -7.56
C ARG A 360 4.30 12.11 -6.75
N TYR A 361 4.39 10.91 -7.34
CA TYR A 361 4.93 9.74 -6.65
C TYR A 361 6.45 9.66 -6.74
N TYR A 362 7.11 9.23 -5.65
CA TYR A 362 8.57 9.14 -5.60
C TYR A 362 9.13 7.90 -6.32
N ASN A 363 8.39 6.79 -6.37
CA ASN A 363 8.83 5.50 -6.91
C ASN A 363 7.82 4.92 -7.90
N ALA A 364 7.55 5.61 -9.01
CA ALA A 364 6.48 5.25 -9.97
C ALA A 364 6.79 4.06 -10.92
N LEU A 365 7.83 3.29 -10.66
CA LEU A 365 8.22 2.15 -11.50
C LEU A 365 7.19 1.01 -11.28
N ASP A 366 6.38 0.70 -12.30
CA ASP A 366 5.40 -0.40 -12.37
C ASP A 366 4.06 -0.32 -11.61
N SER A 367 3.56 0.87 -11.28
CA SER A 367 2.16 1.02 -10.80
C SER A 367 1.14 0.92 -11.94
N SER A 368 0.97 -0.27 -12.53
CA SER A 368 0.04 -0.49 -13.64
C SER A 368 -1.45 -0.49 -13.21
N TYR A 369 -1.77 -0.62 -11.92
CA TYR A 369 -3.17 -0.56 -11.43
C TYR A 369 -3.24 -0.10 -9.96
N SER A 370 -3.06 1.19 -9.67
CA SER A 370 -2.90 1.64 -8.28
C SER A 370 -4.17 2.24 -7.66
N SER A 371 -5.30 1.54 -7.74
CA SER A 371 -6.42 1.85 -6.83
C SER A 371 -5.98 1.56 -5.39
N SER A 372 -6.18 2.46 -4.43
CA SER A 372 -5.77 2.19 -3.04
C SER A 372 -6.49 0.99 -2.45
N ARG A 373 -7.72 0.68 -2.90
CA ARG A 373 -8.59 -0.39 -2.37
C ARG A 373 -8.63 -0.37 -0.84
N GLY A 374 -8.64 0.84 -0.26
CA GLY A 374 -8.52 1.05 1.17
C GLY A 374 -8.03 2.44 1.56
N ALA A 375 -7.72 2.59 2.85
CA ALA A 375 -7.40 3.88 3.44
C ALA A 375 -6.21 4.58 2.77
N LEU A 376 -6.44 5.82 2.37
CA LEU A 376 -5.43 6.77 1.92
C LEU A 376 -5.14 7.73 3.07
N PHE A 377 -3.88 7.76 3.47
CA PHE A 377 -3.42 8.56 4.59
C PHE A 377 -2.73 9.83 4.11
N PHE A 378 -2.72 10.80 5.01
CA PHE A 378 -2.22 12.14 4.79
C PHE A 378 -1.39 12.60 5.99
N THR A 379 -0.27 13.25 5.72
CA THR A 379 0.57 13.92 6.70
C THR A 379 1.00 15.29 6.20
N GLN A 380 1.16 16.24 7.12
CA GLN A 380 1.81 17.52 6.86
C GLN A 380 3.07 17.64 7.71
N LYS A 381 4.15 18.16 7.14
CA LYS A 381 5.42 18.35 7.87
C LYS A 381 5.25 19.24 9.10
N ASP A 382 4.43 20.28 8.97
CA ASP A 382 4.15 21.26 10.04
C ASP A 382 3.26 20.68 11.16
N LEU A 383 2.57 19.57 10.87
CA LEU A 383 1.82 18.75 11.83
C LEU A 383 2.56 17.44 12.12
N SER A 384 3.87 17.56 12.33
CA SER A 384 4.83 16.45 12.49
C SER A 384 4.22 15.24 13.23
N GLY A 385 3.98 14.16 12.48
CA GLY A 385 3.55 12.86 13.01
C GLY A 385 2.05 12.62 13.17
N LYS A 386 1.18 13.58 12.82
CA LYS A 386 -0.28 13.39 12.86
C LYS A 386 -0.81 12.87 11.53
N GLU A 387 -0.81 11.55 11.38
CA GLU A 387 -1.44 10.88 10.23
C GLU A 387 -2.96 11.03 10.32
N ARG A 388 -3.60 11.28 9.17
CA ARG A 388 -5.05 11.40 9.03
C ARG A 388 -5.53 10.59 7.84
N VAL A 389 -6.70 9.96 7.96
CA VAL A 389 -7.34 9.28 6.83
C VAL A 389 -8.14 10.30 6.02
N ILE A 390 -7.77 10.52 4.77
CA ILE A 390 -8.44 11.47 3.87
C ILE A 390 -9.42 10.80 2.91
N ALA A 391 -9.18 9.53 2.56
CA ALA A 391 -10.05 8.75 1.69
C ALA A 391 -10.04 7.27 2.07
N VAL A 392 -11.10 6.54 1.70
CA VAL A 392 -11.23 5.09 1.93
C VAL A 392 -11.06 4.24 0.67
N ASP A 393 -11.04 4.89 -0.48
CA ASP A 393 -10.65 4.34 -1.77
C ASP A 393 -10.16 5.49 -2.65
N SER A 394 -9.21 5.20 -3.52
CA SER A 394 -8.80 6.08 -4.60
C SER A 394 -8.73 5.29 -5.89
N GLU A 395 -9.24 5.88 -6.96
CA GLU A 395 -9.16 5.31 -8.30
C GLU A 395 -8.35 6.24 -9.19
N ASN A 396 -7.41 5.66 -9.94
CA ASN A 396 -6.62 6.43 -10.90
C ASN A 396 -7.54 6.90 -12.02
N SER A 397 -7.54 8.19 -12.27
CA SER A 397 -8.26 8.78 -13.40
C SER A 397 -7.33 9.00 -14.60
N LEU A 398 -6.10 9.46 -14.37
CA LEU A 398 -5.10 9.77 -15.42
C LEU A 398 -3.67 9.63 -14.86
N ARG A 399 -2.70 9.27 -15.72
CA ARG A 399 -1.30 9.07 -15.33
C ARG A 399 -0.31 9.54 -16.41
N ASN A 400 0.82 10.10 -15.96
CA ASN A 400 2.09 10.07 -16.70
C ASN A 400 3.21 9.46 -15.81
N ASP A 401 4.47 9.52 -16.25
CA ASP A 401 5.58 8.92 -15.51
C ASP A 401 5.85 9.54 -14.12
N VAL A 402 5.32 10.74 -13.85
CA VAL A 402 5.65 11.55 -12.66
C VAL A 402 4.42 11.90 -11.81
N TYR A 403 3.27 12.16 -12.42
CA TYR A 403 2.05 12.65 -11.81
C TYR A 403 0.88 11.69 -12.04
N MET A 404 0.02 11.58 -11.03
CA MET A 404 -1.22 10.80 -11.09
C MET A 404 -2.39 11.59 -10.54
N ALA A 405 -3.48 11.62 -11.31
CA ALA A 405 -4.76 12.14 -10.86
C ALA A 405 -5.56 11.02 -10.20
N GLN A 406 -6.00 11.26 -8.97
CA GLN A 406 -6.79 10.29 -8.19
C GLN A 406 -8.17 10.84 -7.87
N LYS A 407 -9.19 10.04 -8.14
CA LYS A 407 -10.57 10.27 -7.69
C LYS A 407 -10.76 9.62 -6.34
N LEU A 408 -11.07 10.43 -5.33
CA LEU A 408 -11.18 10.00 -3.94
C LEU A 408 -12.62 9.68 -3.53
N THR A 409 -12.79 8.63 -2.75
CA THR A 409 -13.92 8.53 -1.82
C THR A 409 -13.54 9.22 -0.52
N LYS A 410 -13.76 10.54 -0.45
CA LYS A 410 -13.30 11.41 0.65
C LYS A 410 -13.97 11.05 1.97
N VAL A 411 -13.20 10.91 3.04
CA VAL A 411 -13.73 10.65 4.40
C VAL A 411 -14.67 11.76 4.86
N TYR A 412 -14.34 13.02 4.54
CA TYR A 412 -15.13 14.20 4.92
C TYR A 412 -16.61 14.07 4.51
N ASP A 413 -16.87 13.57 3.30
CA ASP A 413 -18.22 13.47 2.73
C ASP A 413 -19.10 12.44 3.47
N TYR A 414 -18.49 11.58 4.30
CA TYR A 414 -19.17 10.48 5.00
C TYR A 414 -19.00 10.52 6.53
N LEU A 415 -18.54 11.63 7.10
CA LEU A 415 -18.34 11.75 8.56
C LEU A 415 -19.62 11.45 9.33
N ASP A 416 -20.77 11.95 8.88
CA ASP A 416 -22.04 11.73 9.57
C ASP A 416 -22.40 10.24 9.63
N PHE A 417 -22.15 9.49 8.55
CA PHE A 417 -22.32 8.04 8.52
C PHE A 417 -21.34 7.34 9.47
N ILE A 418 -20.05 7.68 9.40
CA ILE A 418 -19.00 7.06 10.21
C ILE A 418 -19.27 7.32 11.71
N GLU A 419 -19.61 8.55 12.08
CA GLU A 419 -19.93 8.95 13.45
C GLU A 419 -21.19 8.24 13.97
N SER A 420 -22.20 8.02 13.11
CA SER A 420 -23.41 7.29 13.50
C SER A 420 -23.13 5.84 13.88
N VAL A 421 -22.17 5.20 13.22
CA VAL A 421 -21.76 3.81 13.51
C VAL A 421 -20.91 3.72 14.77
N ILE A 422 -20.01 4.68 15.00
CA ILE A 422 -19.12 4.66 16.18
C ILE A 422 -19.92 4.92 17.47
N ARG A 423 -21.04 5.64 17.39
CA ARG A 423 -21.93 5.91 18.53
C ARG A 423 -22.86 4.75 18.90
N SER A 424 -23.12 3.82 17.98
CA SER A 424 -24.03 2.68 18.20
C SER A 424 -23.35 1.56 18.99
#